data_AF-A0A956LGA7-F1
#
_entry.id   AF-A0A956LGA7-F1
#
_cell.length_a   1.000
_cell.length_b   1.000
_cell.length_c   1.000
_cell.angle_alpha   90.00
_cell.angle_beta   90.00
_cell.angle_gamma   90.00
#
_symmetry.space_group_name_H-M   'P 1'
#
loop_
_entity.id
_entity.type
_entity.pdbx_description
1 polymer ?
#
loop_
_entity_poly.entity_id
_entity_poly.type
_entity_poly.pdbx_seq_one_letter_code
_entity_poly.pdbx_strand_id
1 'polypeptide(L)'
;WLGPGSRGATPLPTIAEGALLRHDGLRLERGAVVRPGARLSVDGDARACVELGDDRSCAAPGASFAFTSPTAVALHEGSLSTRGGVDVETPRARIETEDGGVDVTVTARRVELVVTRGPVTLTSALGSERLETGAKRVLEDILLANARGPGEREVGDALEARGDVEGGAGEDVGEDVGEDVDEAVDEAVDDDGAGALPGGASDGDAPGADAPSASASEMLAAARALRGAGKGRQAASAYRALQREHPRSAEAHAAAVSLGQVYLELGRERRAARAFDRYLARGGPLAEEAHWGKIQALAGLGDGEASAAALRELQRAFPQSVYLGRARALTLTEESP
;
A
#
# COMPACT_ATOMS: atom_id res chain seq x y z
N TRP A 1 -9.44 2.43 -56.09
CA TRP A 1 -10.06 3.31 -55.08
C TRP A 1 -10.58 2.45 -53.94
N LEU A 2 -9.69 2.13 -52.99
CA LEU A 2 -9.99 1.49 -51.72
C LEU A 2 -9.87 2.59 -50.65
N GLY A 3 -10.88 2.74 -49.79
CA GLY A 3 -11.06 3.92 -48.94
C GLY A 3 -10.07 4.04 -47.76
N PRO A 4 -9.93 5.25 -47.18
CA PRO A 4 -9.10 5.49 -46.01
C PRO A 4 -9.85 5.02 -44.75
N GLY A 5 -9.46 3.86 -44.21
CA GLY A 5 -10.15 3.30 -43.05
C GLY A 5 -9.36 2.22 -42.30
N SER A 6 -8.06 2.09 -42.52
CA SER A 6 -7.21 1.28 -41.64
C SER A 6 -7.08 2.03 -40.32
N ARG A 7 -7.83 1.60 -39.30
CA ARG A 7 -7.58 1.95 -37.90
C ARG A 7 -6.12 1.57 -37.61
N GLY A 8 -5.26 2.58 -37.55
CA GLY A 8 -3.83 2.41 -37.35
C GLY A 8 -3.59 1.61 -36.08
N ALA A 9 -2.72 0.60 -36.17
CA ALA A 9 -2.26 -0.09 -34.98
C ALA A 9 -1.71 0.96 -34.00
N THR A 10 -2.17 0.92 -32.74
CA THR A 10 -1.64 1.80 -31.70
C THR A 10 -0.13 1.59 -31.64
N PRO A 11 0.69 2.64 -31.81
CA PRO A 11 2.13 2.50 -31.72
C PRO A 11 2.47 1.91 -30.36
N LEU A 12 3.47 1.03 -30.32
CA LEU A 12 3.99 0.50 -29.07
C LEU A 12 5.23 1.31 -28.65
N PRO A 13 5.48 1.45 -27.34
CA PRO A 13 6.66 2.17 -26.87
C PRO A 13 7.94 1.49 -27.35
N THR A 14 8.88 2.27 -27.87
CA THR A 14 10.18 1.78 -28.35
C THR A 14 11.33 2.47 -27.64
N ILE A 15 12.39 1.72 -27.34
CA ILE A 15 13.58 2.30 -26.70
C ILE A 15 14.32 3.17 -27.72
N ALA A 16 14.33 4.47 -27.49
CA ALA A 16 14.88 5.44 -28.43
C ALA A 16 16.36 5.70 -28.19
N GLU A 17 16.76 5.89 -26.94
CA GLU A 17 18.11 6.37 -26.59
C GLU A 17 18.44 6.13 -25.13
N GLY A 18 19.73 5.95 -24.82
CA GLY A 18 20.22 6.10 -23.45
C GLY A 18 20.75 4.82 -22.80
N ALA A 19 20.77 4.84 -21.46
CA ALA A 19 21.36 3.79 -20.63
C ALA A 19 20.68 2.42 -20.78
N LEU A 20 21.29 1.40 -20.19
CA LEU A 20 20.77 0.04 -20.23
C LEU A 20 19.42 -0.03 -19.50
N LEU A 21 18.34 -0.22 -20.25
CA LEU A 21 17.06 -0.64 -19.66
C LEU A 21 17.11 -2.14 -19.39
N ARG A 22 16.62 -2.55 -18.22
CA ARG A 22 16.45 -3.97 -17.88
C ARG A 22 15.01 -4.31 -17.59
N HIS A 23 14.60 -5.49 -18.07
CA HIS A 23 13.33 -6.12 -17.76
C HIS A 23 13.61 -7.55 -17.29
N ASP A 24 13.20 -7.91 -16.07
CA ASP A 24 13.48 -9.22 -15.45
C ASP A 24 14.97 -9.62 -15.55
N GLY A 25 15.85 -8.63 -15.36
CA GLY A 25 17.30 -8.80 -15.43
C GLY A 25 17.87 -8.86 -16.86
N LEU A 26 17.04 -8.96 -17.89
CA LEU A 26 17.45 -8.93 -19.29
C LEU A 26 17.67 -7.51 -19.79
N ARG A 27 18.78 -7.28 -20.49
CA ARG A 27 19.08 -6.02 -21.16
C ARG A 27 18.18 -5.84 -22.37
N LEU A 28 17.55 -4.68 -22.47
CA LEU A 28 16.84 -4.26 -23.67
C LEU A 28 17.72 -3.35 -24.52
N GLU A 29 17.68 -3.55 -25.82
CA GLU A 29 18.45 -2.76 -26.79
C GLU A 29 17.60 -1.65 -27.42
N ARG A 30 18.26 -0.67 -28.04
CA ARG A 30 17.59 0.37 -28.82
C ARG A 30 16.69 -0.26 -29.88
N GLY A 31 15.47 0.26 -30.02
CA GLY A 31 14.45 -0.26 -30.92
C GLY A 31 13.64 -1.44 -30.36
N ALA A 32 13.98 -1.95 -29.16
CA ALA A 32 13.14 -2.96 -28.52
C ALA A 32 11.76 -2.38 -28.20
N VAL A 33 10.74 -3.19 -28.48
CA VAL A 33 9.34 -2.87 -28.19
C VAL A 33 9.03 -3.26 -26.75
N VAL A 34 8.55 -2.31 -25.96
CA VAL A 34 8.16 -2.54 -24.57
C VAL A 34 6.69 -2.91 -24.53
N ARG A 35 6.37 -4.04 -23.89
CA ARG A 35 4.97 -4.45 -23.68
C ARG A 35 4.40 -3.75 -22.45
N PRO A 36 3.11 -3.37 -22.46
CA PRO A 36 2.42 -2.95 -21.24
C PRO A 36 2.56 -4.00 -20.14
N GLY A 37 2.75 -3.55 -18.90
CA GLY A 37 3.02 -4.36 -17.72
C GLY A 37 4.48 -4.73 -17.50
N ALA A 38 5.36 -4.53 -18.49
CA ALA A 38 6.79 -4.79 -18.30
C ALA A 38 7.41 -3.78 -17.33
N ARG A 39 7.90 -4.27 -16.18
CA ARG A 39 8.68 -3.45 -15.24
C ARG A 39 10.09 -3.27 -15.77
N LEU A 40 10.50 -2.01 -15.85
CA LEU A 40 11.79 -1.55 -16.34
C LEU A 40 12.60 -0.91 -15.21
N SER A 41 13.91 -1.12 -15.24
CA SER A 41 14.88 -0.35 -14.44
C SER A 41 15.94 0.28 -15.34
N VAL A 42 16.39 1.48 -14.99
CA VAL A 42 17.49 2.17 -15.68
C VAL A 42 18.81 1.87 -14.95
N ASP A 43 19.67 1.07 -15.59
CA ASP A 43 21.01 0.75 -15.08
C ASP A 43 22.07 1.65 -15.74
N GLY A 44 23.08 2.06 -14.97
CA GLY A 44 24.21 2.89 -15.42
C GLY A 44 24.03 4.38 -15.13
N ASP A 45 24.90 5.21 -15.69
CA ASP A 45 25.00 6.65 -15.32
C ASP A 45 24.25 7.60 -16.28
N ALA A 46 23.64 7.07 -17.33
CA ALA A 46 22.89 7.85 -18.31
C ALA A 46 21.37 7.69 -18.13
N ARG A 47 20.60 8.64 -18.66
CA ARG A 47 19.14 8.52 -18.73
C ARG A 47 18.77 7.49 -19.80
N ALA A 48 17.61 6.85 -19.68
CA ALA A 48 17.03 6.01 -20.73
C ALA A 48 15.70 6.60 -21.20
N CYS A 49 15.51 6.71 -22.50
CA CYS A 49 14.34 7.32 -23.13
C CYS A 49 13.58 6.30 -23.98
N VAL A 50 12.27 6.35 -23.84
CA VAL A 50 11.30 5.56 -24.61
C VAL A 50 10.42 6.53 -25.40
N GLU A 51 10.20 6.22 -26.67
CA GLU A 51 9.38 7.00 -27.59
C GLU A 51 8.10 6.25 -27.96
N LEU A 52 7.00 7.01 -28.09
CA LEU A 52 5.69 6.54 -28.50
C LEU A 52 5.08 7.58 -29.46
N GLY A 53 5.24 7.38 -30.77
CA GLY A 53 4.84 8.41 -31.73
C GLY A 53 5.66 9.68 -31.53
N ASP A 54 4.99 10.80 -31.25
CA ASP A 54 5.61 12.09 -30.96
C ASP A 54 5.93 12.29 -29.45
N ASP A 55 5.46 11.37 -28.61
CA ASP A 55 5.66 11.41 -27.17
C ASP A 55 6.99 10.80 -26.76
N ARG A 56 7.63 11.38 -25.73
CA ARG A 56 8.93 10.90 -25.23
C ARG A 56 8.98 10.93 -23.71
N SER A 57 9.33 9.79 -23.13
CA SER A 57 9.52 9.63 -21.68
C SER A 57 10.96 9.22 -21.38
N CYS A 58 11.66 10.01 -20.57
CA CYS A 58 13.05 9.78 -20.20
C CYS A 58 13.18 9.57 -18.69
N ALA A 59 13.67 8.40 -18.29
CA ALA A 59 13.90 8.02 -16.92
C ALA A 59 15.38 8.24 -16.53
N ALA A 60 15.62 8.75 -15.32
CA ALA A 60 16.95 8.96 -14.76
C ALA A 60 17.62 7.62 -14.33
N PRO A 61 18.96 7.58 -14.19
CA PRO A 61 19.66 6.48 -13.53
C PRO A 61 18.97 6.00 -12.25
N GLY A 62 18.83 4.68 -12.09
CA GLY A 62 18.21 4.06 -10.92
C GLY A 62 16.67 4.14 -10.87
N ALA A 63 16.02 4.78 -11.85
CA ALA A 63 14.57 4.82 -11.89
C ALA A 63 13.96 3.44 -12.19
N SER A 64 12.82 3.14 -11.55
CA SER A 64 12.00 1.96 -11.81
C SER A 64 10.58 2.38 -12.20
N PHE A 65 10.13 1.88 -13.36
CA PHE A 65 8.84 2.25 -13.94
C PHE A 65 8.25 1.12 -14.79
N ALA A 66 6.98 1.21 -15.16
CA ALA A 66 6.31 0.27 -16.05
C ALA A 66 5.29 1.02 -16.92
N PHE A 67 5.15 0.64 -18.18
CA PHE A 67 4.04 1.15 -19.00
C PHE A 67 2.76 0.41 -18.62
N THR A 68 1.73 1.10 -18.12
CA THR A 68 0.43 0.48 -17.82
C THR A 68 -0.48 0.47 -19.04
N SER A 69 -0.27 1.40 -19.95
CA SER A 69 -0.87 1.45 -21.28
C SER A 69 0.13 2.05 -22.27
N PRO A 70 -0.19 2.13 -23.58
CA PRO A 70 0.66 2.86 -24.53
C PRO A 70 0.93 4.31 -24.09
N THR A 71 -0.07 4.99 -23.53
CA THR A 71 -0.01 6.42 -23.15
C THR A 71 0.11 6.65 -21.64
N ALA A 72 0.42 5.61 -20.85
CA ALA A 72 0.50 5.73 -19.39
C ALA A 72 1.72 4.99 -18.82
N VAL A 73 2.43 5.68 -17.92
CA VAL A 73 3.64 5.18 -17.25
C VAL A 73 3.45 5.22 -15.74
N ALA A 74 3.53 4.05 -15.10
CA ALA A 74 3.65 3.93 -13.66
C ALA A 74 5.11 4.11 -13.22
N LEU A 75 5.41 5.20 -12.52
CA LEU A 75 6.71 5.45 -11.90
C LEU A 75 6.71 4.97 -10.44
N HIS A 76 7.54 3.98 -10.13
CA HIS A 76 7.65 3.42 -8.79
C HIS A 76 8.71 4.13 -7.94
N GLU A 77 9.87 4.43 -8.55
CA GLU A 77 11.01 5.05 -7.87
C GLU A 77 11.88 5.81 -8.88
N GLY A 78 12.55 6.87 -8.43
CA GLY A 78 13.48 7.68 -9.22
C GLY A 78 12.79 8.83 -9.95
N SER A 79 13.42 9.35 -10.99
CA SER A 79 12.93 10.51 -11.74
C SER A 79 12.55 10.15 -13.17
N LEU A 80 11.43 10.70 -13.65
CA LEU A 80 10.90 10.57 -15.00
C LEU A 80 10.57 11.96 -15.55
N SER A 81 10.97 12.22 -16.79
CA SER A 81 10.59 13.41 -17.55
C SER A 81 9.76 12.96 -18.73
N THR A 82 8.53 13.44 -18.86
CA THR A 82 7.66 13.15 -20.00
C THR A 82 7.42 14.39 -20.84
N ARG A 83 7.19 14.18 -22.14
CA ARG A 83 6.73 15.19 -23.09
C ARG A 83 5.63 14.57 -23.94
N GLY A 84 4.58 15.34 -24.14
CA GLY A 84 3.41 14.97 -24.92
C GLY A 84 2.28 14.39 -24.05
N GLY A 85 1.45 13.55 -24.64
CA GLY A 85 0.22 13.02 -24.05
C GLY A 85 0.41 11.80 -23.14
N VAL A 86 1.42 11.81 -22.26
CA VAL A 86 1.79 10.65 -21.43
C VAL A 86 1.37 10.84 -19.98
N ASP A 87 0.34 10.11 -19.58
CA ASP A 87 -0.10 10.03 -18.19
C ASP A 87 1.00 9.41 -17.32
N VAL A 88 1.25 10.00 -16.16
CA VAL A 88 2.17 9.45 -15.15
C VAL A 88 1.38 9.01 -13.93
N GLU A 89 1.46 7.72 -13.62
CA GLU A 89 0.89 7.13 -12.43
C GLU A 89 1.99 6.96 -11.39
N THR A 90 1.73 7.39 -10.16
CA THR A 90 2.62 7.19 -9.01
C THR A 90 1.84 6.50 -7.90
N PRO A 91 2.50 5.98 -6.85
CA PRO A 91 1.79 5.42 -5.69
C PRO A 91 0.83 6.40 -4.99
N ARG A 92 0.95 7.72 -5.24
CA ARG A 92 0.20 8.77 -4.53
C ARG A 92 -0.73 9.60 -5.41
N ALA A 93 -0.52 9.59 -6.73
CA ALA A 93 -1.25 10.45 -7.64
C ALA A 93 -1.21 9.94 -9.09
N ARG A 94 -2.25 10.32 -9.84
CA ARG A 94 -2.33 10.24 -11.29
C ARG A 94 -2.11 11.63 -11.86
N ILE A 95 -1.28 11.73 -12.87
CA ILE A 95 -0.90 12.99 -13.52
C ILE A 95 -1.26 12.86 -14.99
N GLU A 96 -2.24 13.63 -15.43
CA GLU A 96 -2.73 13.59 -16.81
C GLU A 96 -2.16 14.76 -17.59
N THR A 97 -1.52 14.46 -18.71
CA THR A 97 -0.92 15.46 -19.60
C THR A 97 -1.64 15.40 -20.95
N GLU A 98 -2.32 16.47 -21.35
CA GLU A 98 -3.02 16.50 -22.65
C GLU A 98 -2.03 16.75 -23.80
N ASP A 99 -1.19 17.79 -23.68
CA ASP A 99 -0.11 18.14 -24.62
C ASP A 99 1.12 18.69 -23.85
N GLY A 100 1.26 18.21 -22.62
CA GLY A 100 2.12 18.80 -21.61
C GLY A 100 3.52 18.21 -21.55
N GLY A 101 4.23 18.58 -20.50
CA GLY A 101 5.48 17.96 -20.10
C GLY A 101 5.62 18.11 -18.60
N VAL A 102 6.08 17.03 -17.95
CA VAL A 102 6.20 17.00 -16.51
C VAL A 102 7.48 16.27 -16.11
N ASP A 103 8.18 16.85 -15.14
CA ASP A 103 9.27 16.19 -14.43
C ASP A 103 8.72 15.68 -13.09
N VAL A 104 8.73 14.37 -12.92
CA VAL A 104 8.24 13.68 -11.72
C VAL A 104 9.40 12.99 -11.05
N THR A 105 9.56 13.19 -9.74
CA THR A 105 10.52 12.46 -8.91
C THR A 105 9.80 11.76 -7.78
N VAL A 106 9.93 10.44 -7.73
CA VAL A 106 9.33 9.58 -6.72
C VAL A 106 10.42 9.03 -5.82
N THR A 107 10.23 9.23 -4.53
CA THR A 107 11.01 8.59 -3.47
C THR A 107 10.05 7.82 -2.56
N ALA A 108 10.59 7.05 -1.62
CA ALA A 108 9.78 6.33 -0.63
C ALA A 108 8.75 7.23 0.09
N ARG A 109 9.07 8.51 0.32
CA ARG A 109 8.26 9.41 1.18
C ARG A 109 7.63 10.59 0.46
N ARG A 110 8.00 10.82 -0.80
CA ARG A 110 7.66 12.06 -1.50
C ARG A 110 7.53 11.84 -2.99
N VAL A 111 6.50 12.46 -3.57
CA VAL A 111 6.38 12.69 -5.01
C VAL A 111 6.54 14.18 -5.25
N GLU A 112 7.57 14.56 -5.99
CA GLU A 112 7.80 15.92 -6.44
C GLU A 112 7.49 16.02 -7.93
N LEU A 113 6.74 17.06 -8.29
CA LEU A 113 6.27 17.32 -9.64
C LEU A 113 6.59 18.75 -10.04
N VAL A 114 7.15 18.91 -11.23
CA VAL A 114 7.40 20.20 -11.86
C VAL A 114 6.81 20.17 -13.26
N VAL A 115 5.83 21.04 -13.52
CA VAL A 115 5.24 21.16 -14.86
C VAL A 115 6.19 21.93 -15.76
N THR A 116 6.69 21.28 -16.81
CA THR A 116 7.65 21.88 -17.74
C THR A 116 6.99 22.44 -18.99
N ARG A 117 5.79 21.95 -19.36
CA ARG A 117 5.03 22.42 -20.52
C ARG A 117 3.55 22.13 -20.38
N GLY A 118 2.71 23.04 -20.88
CA GLY A 118 1.26 22.89 -20.93
C GLY A 118 0.61 22.83 -19.55
N PRO A 119 -0.73 22.78 -19.51
CA PRO A 119 -1.46 22.46 -18.29
C PRO A 119 -1.40 20.95 -18.01
N VAL A 120 -1.39 20.59 -16.74
CA VAL A 120 -1.38 19.20 -16.26
C VAL A 120 -2.45 19.05 -15.18
N THR A 121 -3.22 17.96 -15.23
CA THR A 121 -4.20 17.65 -14.18
C THR A 121 -3.58 16.67 -13.19
N LEU A 122 -3.41 17.09 -11.95
CA LEU A 122 -2.94 16.25 -10.85
C LEU A 122 -4.15 15.74 -10.07
N THR A 123 -4.38 14.42 -10.07
CA THR A 123 -5.42 13.76 -9.27
C THR A 123 -4.78 12.95 -8.14
N SER A 124 -5.11 13.29 -6.90
CA SER A 124 -4.59 12.66 -5.68
C SER A 124 -5.72 12.33 -4.70
N ALA A 125 -5.37 11.75 -3.55
CA ALA A 125 -6.34 11.54 -2.46
C ALA A 125 -6.95 12.83 -1.92
N LEU A 126 -6.30 13.98 -2.11
CA LEU A 126 -6.78 15.30 -1.67
C LEU A 126 -7.73 15.97 -2.70
N GLY A 127 -7.92 15.35 -3.86
CA GLY A 127 -8.70 15.89 -4.96
C GLY A 127 -7.88 16.11 -6.23
N SER A 128 -8.49 16.79 -7.19
CA SER A 128 -7.89 17.12 -8.49
C SER A 128 -7.53 18.60 -8.57
N GLU A 129 -6.31 18.89 -9.00
CA GLU A 129 -5.79 20.25 -9.19
C GLU A 129 -5.25 20.39 -10.62
N ARG A 130 -5.60 21.49 -11.31
CA ARG A 130 -5.00 21.84 -12.59
C ARG A 130 -3.78 22.71 -12.34
N LEU A 131 -2.63 22.29 -12.86
CA LEU A 131 -1.33 22.92 -12.68
C LEU A 131 -0.86 23.51 -14.00
N GLU A 132 -0.38 24.75 -13.95
CA GLU A 132 0.15 25.47 -15.11
C GLU A 132 1.66 25.29 -15.26
N THR A 133 2.21 25.66 -16.41
CA THR A 133 3.65 25.59 -16.66
C THR A 133 4.46 26.37 -15.60
N GLY A 134 5.51 25.74 -15.08
CA GLY A 134 6.33 26.27 -13.98
C GLY A 134 5.77 25.96 -12.59
N ALA A 135 4.56 25.40 -12.48
CA ALA A 135 4.02 24.96 -11.20
C ALA A 135 4.87 23.84 -10.62
N LYS A 136 5.13 23.94 -9.32
CA LYS A 136 5.81 22.93 -8.52
C LYS A 136 4.87 22.40 -7.45
N ARG A 137 4.75 21.08 -7.35
CA ARG A 137 3.98 20.39 -6.32
C ARG A 137 4.80 19.32 -5.64
N VAL A 138 4.56 19.18 -4.35
CA VAL A 138 5.22 18.22 -3.48
C VAL A 138 4.12 17.51 -2.71
N LEU A 139 3.99 16.22 -2.95
CA LEU A 139 3.12 15.32 -2.21
C LEU A 139 4.01 14.52 -1.26
N GLU A 140 4.08 14.96 -0.01
CA GLU A 140 4.74 14.21 1.07
C GLU A 140 3.75 13.24 1.72
N ASP A 141 4.25 12.40 2.64
CA ASP A 141 3.45 11.58 3.55
C ASP A 141 2.50 12.45 4.39
N ILE A 142 1.45 12.96 3.77
CA ILE A 142 0.16 13.09 4.41
C ILE A 142 -0.36 11.66 4.40
N LEU A 143 0.00 10.91 5.44
CA LEU A 143 -0.83 9.80 5.91
C LEU A 143 -2.28 10.21 5.70
N LEU A 144 -3.10 9.29 5.19
CA LEU A 144 -4.56 9.30 5.01
C LEU A 144 -5.36 9.83 6.23
N ALA A 145 -5.04 11.01 6.71
CA ALA A 145 -5.82 11.79 7.64
C ALA A 145 -6.93 12.39 6.78
N ASN A 146 -8.11 11.78 6.90
CA ASN A 146 -9.39 12.31 6.46
C ASN A 146 -9.75 12.09 4.98
N ALA A 147 -9.85 10.84 4.56
CA ALA A 147 -10.98 10.46 3.69
C ALA A 147 -12.22 10.22 4.55
N ARG A 148 -12.69 11.27 5.26
CA ARG A 148 -14.11 11.36 5.61
C ARG A 148 -14.84 11.54 4.28
N GLY A 149 -15.81 10.68 4.00
CA GLY A 149 -16.61 10.77 2.78
C GLY A 149 -17.18 12.18 2.59
N PRO A 150 -17.47 12.60 1.35
CA PRO A 150 -18.12 13.88 1.10
C PRO A 150 -19.50 13.86 1.76
N GLY A 151 -19.57 14.39 2.97
CA GLY A 151 -20.80 14.74 3.64
C GLY A 151 -21.42 15.90 2.88
N GLU A 152 -22.61 15.63 2.37
CA GLU A 152 -23.56 16.60 1.84
C GLU A 152 -23.59 17.88 2.68
N ARG A 153 -23.50 19.03 2.00
CA ARG A 153 -23.98 20.37 2.36
C ARG A 153 -23.50 21.29 1.22
N GLU A 154 -24.28 22.11 0.53
CA GLU A 154 -25.55 22.76 0.82
C GLU A 154 -26.27 23.09 -0.50
N VAL A 155 -27.57 22.77 -0.58
CA VAL A 155 -28.53 23.62 -1.28
C VAL A 155 -29.59 23.94 -0.24
N GLY A 156 -29.56 25.15 0.29
CA GLY A 156 -30.62 25.62 1.18
C GLY A 156 -30.18 26.80 2.02
N ASP A 157 -30.16 28.00 1.42
CA ASP A 157 -30.59 29.20 2.14
C ASP A 157 -31.02 30.27 1.14
N ALA A 158 -32.33 30.31 0.89
CA ALA A 158 -33.07 31.51 0.49
C ALA A 158 -34.58 31.24 0.56
N LEU A 159 -35.16 31.20 1.77
CA LEU A 159 -36.53 31.71 2.00
C LEU A 159 -36.81 31.94 3.49
N GLU A 160 -36.52 33.15 3.97
CA GLU A 160 -37.30 33.70 5.08
C GLU A 160 -38.64 34.20 4.53
N ALA A 161 -39.76 33.68 5.06
CA ALA A 161 -40.89 34.49 5.54
C ALA A 161 -42.13 33.62 5.86
N ARG A 162 -42.53 33.73 7.14
CA ARG A 162 -43.91 33.72 7.68
C ARG A 162 -44.63 32.38 7.87
N GLY A 163 -45.09 32.19 9.10
CA GLY A 163 -46.29 31.40 9.39
C GLY A 163 -46.29 30.77 10.78
N ASP A 164 -46.91 31.45 11.75
CA ASP A 164 -47.38 30.89 13.02
C ASP A 164 -48.21 29.61 12.81
N VAL A 165 -47.98 28.56 13.61
CA VAL A 165 -49.03 27.62 14.07
C VAL A 165 -48.65 27.05 15.44
N GLU A 166 -49.53 27.27 16.40
CA GLU A 166 -49.59 26.65 17.72
C GLU A 166 -49.94 25.15 17.67
N GLY A 167 -49.41 24.39 18.63
CA GLY A 167 -50.18 23.33 19.30
C GLY A 167 -49.97 21.89 18.80
N GLY A 168 -49.74 20.98 19.77
CA GLY A 168 -49.90 19.54 19.54
C GLY A 168 -49.06 18.68 20.48
N ALA A 169 -49.68 18.20 21.55
CA ALA A 169 -49.14 17.20 22.46
C ALA A 169 -49.28 15.76 21.89
N GLY A 170 -48.52 14.82 22.48
CA GLY A 170 -48.62 13.36 22.25
C GLY A 170 -47.51 12.84 21.34
N GLU A 171 -46.86 11.70 21.53
CA GLU A 171 -47.09 10.54 22.39
C GLU A 171 -45.77 9.77 22.50
N ASP A 172 -45.60 9.09 23.62
CA ASP A 172 -44.69 7.97 23.83
C ASP A 172 -44.75 6.94 22.69
N VAL A 173 -43.60 6.60 22.11
CA VAL A 173 -43.32 5.23 21.66
C VAL A 173 -41.85 4.96 21.93
N GLY A 174 -41.60 4.12 22.93
CA GLY A 174 -40.33 3.42 23.05
C GLY A 174 -40.25 2.35 21.97
N GLU A 175 -39.13 2.29 21.26
CA GLU A 175 -38.79 1.14 20.45
C GLU A 175 -37.35 0.72 20.76
N ASP A 176 -37.34 -0.35 21.54
CA ASP A 176 -36.27 -1.27 21.84
C ASP A 176 -35.74 -1.87 20.52
N VAL A 177 -34.47 -1.60 20.20
CA VAL A 177 -33.73 -2.36 19.19
C VAL A 177 -32.40 -2.75 19.82
N GLY A 178 -32.40 -3.95 20.39
CA GLY A 178 -31.20 -4.77 20.54
C GLY A 178 -30.75 -5.37 19.22
N GLU A 179 -29.67 -6.17 19.30
CA GLU A 179 -28.95 -6.89 18.22
C GLU A 179 -27.94 -6.01 17.44
N ASP A 180 -26.63 -6.28 17.39
CA ASP A 180 -25.83 -7.52 17.51
C ASP A 180 -24.42 -7.14 18.03
N VAL A 181 -23.87 -7.64 19.15
CA VAL A 181 -23.29 -8.98 19.42
C VAL A 181 -22.41 -9.55 18.29
N ASP A 182 -21.23 -8.97 18.10
CA ASP A 182 -20.15 -9.58 17.31
C ASP A 182 -18.76 -9.39 17.98
N GLU A 183 -18.72 -9.43 19.31
CA GLU A 183 -17.49 -9.29 20.10
C GLU A 183 -17.41 -10.34 21.22
N ALA A 184 -17.57 -11.63 20.88
CA ALA A 184 -17.37 -12.69 21.86
C ALA A 184 -17.09 -14.10 21.28
N VAL A 185 -16.31 -14.26 20.20
CA VAL A 185 -15.82 -15.60 19.83
C VAL A 185 -14.43 -15.56 19.19
N ASP A 186 -13.38 -15.34 19.99
CA ASP A 186 -12.00 -15.73 19.64
C ASP A 186 -11.03 -15.65 20.85
N GLU A 187 -11.55 -15.80 22.08
CA GLU A 187 -10.74 -16.01 23.30
C GLU A 187 -10.94 -17.44 23.81
N ALA A 188 -10.62 -18.43 22.97
CA ALA A 188 -10.55 -19.81 23.41
C ALA A 188 -9.24 -20.46 22.91
N VAL A 189 -8.29 -20.48 23.85
CA VAL A 189 -7.30 -21.54 24.07
C VAL A 189 -6.17 -21.68 23.03
N ASP A 190 -5.05 -21.01 23.29
CA ASP A 190 -3.72 -21.53 22.99
C ASP A 190 -3.02 -21.82 24.34
N ASP A 191 -3.40 -22.94 24.98
CA ASP A 191 -2.72 -23.55 26.12
C ASP A 191 -1.84 -24.70 25.59
N ASP A 192 -0.60 -24.40 25.21
CA ASP A 192 0.40 -25.42 24.86
C ASP A 192 1.12 -25.88 26.13
N GLY A 193 0.40 -26.65 26.94
CA GLY A 193 0.96 -27.45 28.02
C GLY A 193 1.73 -28.66 27.47
N ALA A 194 3.06 -28.61 27.56
CA ALA A 194 3.94 -29.73 27.31
C ALA A 194 3.60 -30.92 28.23
N GLY A 195 3.17 -32.04 27.64
CA GLY A 195 2.94 -33.31 28.32
C GLY A 195 3.32 -34.48 27.42
N ALA A 196 4.42 -35.15 27.77
CA ALA A 196 4.95 -36.32 27.08
C ALA A 196 4.22 -37.63 27.47
N LEU A 197 4.51 -38.67 26.66
CA LEU A 197 4.40 -40.14 26.87
C LEU A 197 3.26 -40.86 26.08
N PRO A 198 3.36 -42.20 25.81
CA PRO A 198 3.78 -42.69 24.50
C PRO A 198 2.88 -43.80 23.90
N GLY A 199 3.17 -44.22 22.66
CA GLY A 199 2.96 -45.60 22.19
C GLY A 199 1.62 -45.92 21.51
N GLY A 200 1.69 -46.31 20.24
CA GLY A 200 0.57 -46.93 19.53
C GLY A 200 0.78 -46.95 18.02
N ALA A 201 1.64 -47.84 17.53
CA ALA A 201 1.68 -48.19 16.11
C ALA A 201 0.43 -48.99 15.74
N SER A 202 -0.21 -48.66 14.62
CA SER A 202 -0.77 -49.63 13.69
C SER A 202 -1.07 -48.98 12.34
N ASP A 203 -0.53 -49.64 11.32
CA ASP A 203 -0.57 -49.34 9.90
C ASP A 203 -2.00 -49.31 9.33
N GLY A 204 -2.20 -48.38 8.40
CA GLY A 204 -3.42 -48.21 7.62
C GLY A 204 -3.13 -47.39 6.37
N ASP A 205 -2.32 -47.98 5.49
CA ASP A 205 -1.95 -47.44 4.18
C ASP A 205 -3.18 -47.36 3.27
N ALA A 206 -3.63 -46.14 2.99
CA ALA A 206 -4.52 -45.83 1.89
C ALA A 206 -3.96 -44.59 1.17
N PRO A 207 -3.57 -44.68 -0.12
CA PRO A 207 -3.11 -43.53 -0.87
C PRO A 207 -4.32 -42.70 -1.31
N GLY A 208 -4.79 -41.84 -0.41
CA GLY A 208 -5.63 -40.71 -0.79
C GLY A 208 -4.77 -39.75 -1.60
N ALA A 209 -5.18 -39.43 -2.82
CA ALA A 209 -4.47 -38.54 -3.71
C ALA A 209 -4.26 -37.16 -3.06
N ASP A 210 -3.04 -36.93 -2.55
CA ASP A 210 -2.58 -35.67 -2.01
C ASP A 210 -2.68 -34.59 -3.09
N ALA A 211 -3.62 -33.67 -2.93
CA ALA A 211 -3.53 -32.40 -3.63
C ALA A 211 -2.19 -31.75 -3.22
N PRO A 212 -1.38 -31.25 -4.17
CA PRO A 212 -0.10 -30.64 -3.83
C PRO A 212 -0.35 -29.47 -2.86
N SER A 213 0.10 -29.61 -1.61
CA SER A 213 0.06 -28.51 -0.65
C SER A 213 0.87 -27.35 -1.21
N ALA A 214 0.28 -26.16 -1.30
CA ALA A 214 0.98 -24.98 -1.76
C ALA A 214 2.26 -24.76 -0.94
N SER A 215 3.35 -24.42 -1.61
CA SER A 215 4.61 -24.11 -0.93
C SER A 215 4.47 -22.86 -0.05
N ALA A 216 5.31 -22.75 0.98
CA ALA A 216 5.32 -21.58 1.87
C ALA A 216 5.47 -20.25 1.10
N SER A 217 6.26 -20.26 0.02
CA SER A 217 6.47 -19.11 -0.87
C SER A 217 5.19 -18.73 -1.63
N GLU A 218 4.47 -19.72 -2.18
CA GLU A 218 3.20 -19.47 -2.89
C GLU A 218 2.12 -18.95 -1.95
N MET A 219 2.01 -19.50 -0.74
CA MET A 219 1.07 -19.01 0.27
C MET A 219 1.41 -17.58 0.71
N LEU A 220 2.69 -17.25 0.86
CA LEU A 220 3.15 -15.90 1.17
C LEU A 220 2.80 -14.92 0.06
N ALA A 221 3.04 -15.31 -1.20
CA ALA A 221 2.69 -14.50 -2.37
C ALA A 221 1.17 -14.25 -2.46
N ALA A 222 0.35 -15.28 -2.23
CA ALA A 222 -1.11 -15.15 -2.23
C ALA A 222 -1.60 -14.21 -1.11
N ALA A 223 -1.07 -14.34 0.11
CA ALA A 223 -1.41 -13.47 1.23
C ALA A 223 -1.04 -11.99 0.95
N ARG A 224 0.12 -11.76 0.32
CA ARG A 224 0.55 -10.42 -0.11
C ARG A 224 -0.36 -9.84 -1.19
N ALA A 225 -0.77 -10.65 -2.17
CA ALA A 225 -1.70 -10.22 -3.21
C ALA A 225 -3.07 -9.80 -2.62
N LEU A 226 -3.60 -10.57 -1.65
CA LEU A 226 -4.83 -10.21 -0.94
C LEU A 226 -4.69 -8.88 -0.21
N ARG A 227 -3.56 -8.64 0.46
CA ARG A 227 -3.29 -7.36 1.13
C ARG A 227 -3.22 -6.21 0.12
N GLY A 228 -2.47 -6.38 -0.97
CA GLY A 228 -2.35 -5.38 -2.03
C GLY A 228 -3.68 -5.03 -2.71
N ALA A 229 -4.62 -5.97 -2.72
CA ALA A 229 -5.99 -5.75 -3.20
C ALA A 229 -6.94 -5.14 -2.15
N GLY A 230 -6.43 -4.70 -0.98
CA GLY A 230 -7.23 -4.13 0.10
C GLY A 230 -8.07 -5.14 0.88
N LYS A 231 -7.90 -6.45 0.65
CA LYS A 231 -8.70 -7.52 1.28
C LYS A 231 -8.11 -7.92 2.63
N GLY A 232 -8.00 -6.98 3.57
CA GLY A 232 -7.28 -7.15 4.84
C GLY A 232 -7.69 -8.39 5.65
N ARG A 233 -8.99 -8.64 5.81
CA ARG A 233 -9.49 -9.85 6.53
C ARG A 233 -9.04 -11.16 5.87
N GLN A 234 -9.09 -11.23 4.53
CA GLN A 234 -8.66 -12.41 3.78
C GLN A 234 -7.14 -12.58 3.85
N ALA A 235 -6.39 -11.48 3.74
CA ALA A 235 -4.93 -11.48 3.89
C ALA A 235 -4.50 -12.00 5.27
N ALA A 236 -5.14 -11.53 6.35
CA ALA A 236 -4.88 -12.02 7.71
C ALA A 236 -5.17 -13.53 7.85
N SER A 237 -6.23 -14.03 7.20
CA SER A 237 -6.53 -15.46 7.16
C SER A 237 -5.42 -16.26 6.45
N ALA A 238 -4.99 -15.78 5.27
CA ALA A 238 -3.94 -16.44 4.48
C ALA A 238 -2.58 -16.46 5.19
N TYR A 239 -2.18 -15.37 5.86
CA TYR A 239 -0.95 -15.35 6.66
C TYR A 239 -1.02 -16.33 7.84
N ARG A 240 -2.16 -16.44 8.53
CA ARG A 240 -2.34 -17.43 9.60
C ARG A 240 -2.29 -18.86 9.08
N ALA A 241 -2.86 -19.13 7.90
CA ALA A 241 -2.76 -20.43 7.25
C ALA A 241 -1.30 -20.80 6.95
N LEU A 242 -0.53 -19.88 6.36
CA LEU A 242 0.90 -20.05 6.14
C LEU A 242 1.65 -20.37 7.44
N GLN A 243 1.35 -19.66 8.53
CA GLN A 243 2.00 -19.90 9.83
C GLN A 243 1.66 -21.26 10.45
N ARG A 244 0.44 -21.77 10.23
CA ARG A 244 0.03 -23.10 10.71
C ARG A 244 0.58 -24.23 9.87
N GLU A 245 0.58 -24.08 8.55
CA GLU A 245 0.99 -25.13 7.61
C GLU A 245 2.52 -25.22 7.47
N HIS A 246 3.22 -24.09 7.60
CA HIS A 246 4.67 -24.02 7.46
C HIS A 246 5.35 -23.33 8.66
N PRO A 247 5.14 -23.77 9.92
CA PRO A 247 5.52 -23.01 11.13
C PRO A 247 7.03 -22.78 11.31
N ARG A 248 7.86 -23.54 10.60
CA ARG A 248 9.34 -23.46 10.65
C ARG A 248 9.95 -22.78 9.43
N SER A 249 9.15 -22.36 8.45
CA SER A 249 9.65 -21.70 7.25
C SER A 249 10.08 -20.26 7.52
N ALA A 250 11.03 -19.75 6.71
CA ALA A 250 11.43 -18.35 6.78
C ALA A 250 10.27 -17.42 6.38
N GLU A 251 9.41 -17.88 5.48
CA GLU A 251 8.21 -17.20 5.00
C GLU A 251 7.18 -17.03 6.11
N ALA A 252 6.90 -18.08 6.90
CA ALA A 252 5.97 -18.01 8.03
C ALA A 252 6.49 -17.07 9.13
N HIS A 253 7.81 -17.06 9.34
CA HIS A 253 8.45 -16.11 10.25
C HIS A 253 8.29 -14.68 9.74
N ALA A 254 8.71 -14.38 8.50
CA ALA A 254 8.56 -13.05 7.89
C ALA A 254 7.10 -12.58 7.80
N ALA A 255 6.16 -13.52 7.61
CA ALA A 255 4.73 -13.25 7.59
C ALA A 255 4.19 -12.67 8.90
N ALA A 256 4.85 -12.90 10.05
CA ALA A 256 4.42 -12.34 11.33
C ALA A 256 4.39 -10.80 11.33
N VAL A 257 5.40 -10.16 10.71
CA VAL A 257 5.42 -8.69 10.56
C VAL A 257 4.29 -8.20 9.66
N SER A 258 4.07 -8.89 8.53
CA SER A 258 3.00 -8.53 7.59
C SER A 258 1.62 -8.71 8.20
N LEU A 259 1.41 -9.79 8.96
CA LEU A 259 0.18 -10.04 9.69
C LEU A 259 -0.07 -8.97 10.76
N GLY A 260 0.97 -8.55 11.49
CA GLY A 260 0.88 -7.46 12.46
C GLY A 260 0.43 -6.15 11.82
N GLN A 261 0.99 -5.80 10.66
CA GLN A 261 0.58 -4.61 9.91
C GLN A 261 -0.88 -4.69 9.43
N VAL A 262 -1.30 -5.84 8.90
CA VAL A 262 -2.70 -6.06 8.51
C VAL A 262 -3.63 -5.93 9.72
N TYR A 263 -3.22 -6.37 10.91
CA TYR A 263 -4.02 -6.18 12.12
C TYR A 263 -4.13 -4.71 12.54
N LEU A 264 -3.08 -3.91 12.38
CA LEU A 264 -3.17 -2.46 12.59
C LEU A 264 -4.16 -1.80 11.62
N GLU A 265 -4.09 -2.16 10.32
CA GLU A 265 -5.02 -1.67 9.29
C GLU A 265 -6.48 -2.02 9.59
N LEU A 266 -6.71 -3.11 10.34
CA LEU A 266 -8.04 -3.58 10.73
C LEU A 266 -8.50 -3.08 12.12
N GLY A 267 -7.73 -2.23 12.81
CA GLY A 267 -8.05 -1.79 14.18
C GLY A 267 -8.02 -2.94 15.19
N ARG A 268 -7.06 -3.85 15.07
CA ARG A 268 -6.89 -5.04 15.94
C ARG A 268 -5.55 -5.00 16.65
N GLU A 269 -5.35 -3.96 17.43
CA GLU A 269 -4.07 -3.58 18.03
C GLU A 269 -3.49 -4.69 18.92
N ARG A 270 -4.31 -5.32 19.78
CA ARG A 270 -3.86 -6.45 20.62
C ARG A 270 -3.31 -7.60 19.78
N ARG A 271 -3.97 -7.93 18.66
CA ARG A 271 -3.53 -9.01 17.75
C ARG A 271 -2.27 -8.58 16.99
N ALA A 272 -2.16 -7.31 16.62
CA ALA A 272 -0.98 -6.75 15.99
C ALA A 272 0.25 -6.85 16.89
N ALA A 273 0.16 -6.38 18.15
CA ALA A 273 1.24 -6.45 19.13
C ALA A 273 1.76 -7.88 19.29
N ARG A 274 0.86 -8.86 19.46
CA ARG A 274 1.23 -10.29 19.55
C ARG A 274 1.96 -10.80 18.30
N ALA A 275 1.55 -10.36 17.11
CA ALA A 275 2.21 -10.77 15.87
C ALA A 275 3.64 -10.21 15.77
N PHE A 276 3.85 -8.95 16.17
CA PHE A 276 5.18 -8.35 16.23
C PHE A 276 6.05 -9.01 17.30
N ASP A 277 5.51 -9.31 18.48
CA ASP A 277 6.24 -10.02 19.54
C ASP A 277 6.72 -11.40 19.08
N ARG A 278 5.88 -12.17 18.38
CA ARG A 278 6.28 -13.46 17.80
C ARG A 278 7.46 -13.32 16.84
N TYR A 279 7.49 -12.26 16.03
CA TYR A 279 8.62 -11.99 15.15
C TYR A 279 9.89 -11.63 15.94
N LEU A 280 9.77 -10.69 16.87
CA LEU A 280 10.87 -10.17 17.66
C LEU A 280 11.50 -11.23 18.56
N ALA A 281 10.73 -12.22 19.03
CA ALA A 281 11.24 -13.33 19.84
C ALA A 281 12.36 -14.14 19.14
N ARG A 282 12.33 -14.24 17.80
CA ARG A 282 13.40 -14.89 17.02
C ARG A 282 14.32 -13.88 16.33
N GLY A 283 13.89 -12.62 16.23
CA GLY A 283 14.60 -11.57 15.48
C GLY A 283 14.59 -11.81 13.97
N GLY A 284 15.26 -10.93 13.23
CA GLY A 284 15.39 -11.06 11.78
C GLY A 284 15.57 -9.72 11.08
N PRO A 285 15.64 -9.74 9.74
CA PRO A 285 15.91 -8.53 8.95
C PRO A 285 14.82 -7.45 9.05
N LEU A 286 13.61 -7.78 9.51
CA LEU A 286 12.49 -6.85 9.67
C LEU A 286 12.28 -6.42 11.14
N ALA A 287 13.30 -6.58 11.99
CA ALA A 287 13.18 -6.32 13.42
C ALA A 287 12.90 -4.84 13.71
N GLU A 288 13.51 -3.93 12.95
CA GLU A 288 13.28 -2.49 13.08
C GLU A 288 11.80 -2.14 12.81
N GLU A 289 11.23 -2.66 11.71
CA GLU A 289 9.83 -2.47 11.34
C GLU A 289 8.88 -3.14 12.34
N ALA A 290 9.25 -4.30 12.89
CA ALA A 290 8.45 -5.00 13.89
C ALA A 290 8.39 -4.23 15.21
N HIS A 291 9.50 -3.65 15.66
CA HIS A 291 9.50 -2.75 16.82
C HIS A 291 8.62 -1.51 16.58
N TRP A 292 8.74 -0.88 15.41
CA TRP A 292 7.90 0.25 15.03
C TRP A 292 6.40 -0.12 15.01
N GLY A 293 6.07 -1.29 14.46
CA GLY A 293 4.71 -1.83 14.46
C GLY A 293 4.16 -2.09 15.86
N LYS A 294 4.99 -2.66 16.75
CA LYS A 294 4.63 -2.91 18.16
C LYS A 294 4.31 -1.60 18.90
N ILE A 295 5.12 -0.56 18.71
CA ILE A 295 4.87 0.77 19.32
C ILE A 295 3.52 1.33 18.87
N GLN A 296 3.21 1.26 17.57
CA GLN A 296 1.90 1.69 17.07
C GLN A 296 0.75 0.89 17.67
N ALA A 297 0.91 -0.43 17.77
CA ALA A 297 -0.10 -1.30 18.37
C ALA A 297 -0.34 -0.94 19.85
N LEU A 298 0.71 -0.73 20.62
CA LEU A 298 0.60 -0.40 22.05
C LEU A 298 0.01 0.99 22.27
N ALA A 299 0.43 1.98 21.48
CA ALA A 299 -0.18 3.31 21.51
C ALA A 299 -1.68 3.27 21.12
N GLY A 300 -2.05 2.48 20.10
CA GLY A 300 -3.46 2.32 19.74
C GLY A 300 -4.32 1.63 20.81
N LEU A 301 -3.70 0.94 21.77
CA LEU A 301 -4.39 0.38 22.94
C LEU A 301 -4.55 1.35 24.10
N GLY A 302 -3.96 2.55 24.03
CA GLY A 302 -3.88 3.47 25.17
C GLY A 302 -2.86 3.03 26.23
N ASP A 303 -1.98 2.08 25.93
CA ASP A 303 -0.95 1.60 26.86
C ASP A 303 0.34 2.40 26.67
N GLY A 304 0.31 3.65 27.13
CA GLY A 304 1.42 4.59 27.00
C GLY A 304 2.71 4.10 27.67
N GLU A 305 2.61 3.40 28.80
CA GLU A 305 3.79 2.84 29.49
C GLU A 305 4.45 1.74 28.66
N ALA A 306 3.67 0.77 28.17
CA ALA A 306 4.19 -0.29 27.32
C ALA A 306 4.73 0.26 25.99
N SER A 307 4.05 1.26 25.41
CA SER A 307 4.50 1.94 24.19
C SER A 307 5.85 2.64 24.39
N ALA A 308 6.00 3.37 25.51
CA ALA A 308 7.27 4.00 25.87
C ALA A 308 8.38 2.96 26.15
N ALA A 309 8.05 1.82 26.74
CA ALA A 309 9.00 0.72 26.91
C ALA A 309 9.47 0.15 25.57
N ALA A 310 8.55 -0.09 24.64
CA ALA A 310 8.86 -0.57 23.29
C ALA A 310 9.70 0.46 22.49
N LEU A 311 9.48 1.76 22.68
CA LEU A 311 10.35 2.81 22.12
C LEU A 311 11.77 2.73 22.68
N ARG A 312 11.94 2.53 23.99
CA ARG A 312 13.27 2.35 24.58
C ARG A 312 13.98 1.11 24.02
N GLU A 313 13.25 0.05 23.71
CA GLU A 313 13.78 -1.14 23.03
C GLU A 313 14.24 -0.81 21.60
N LEU A 314 13.39 -0.16 20.80
CA LEU A 314 13.74 0.28 19.44
C LEU A 314 14.99 1.16 19.45
N GLN A 315 15.09 2.12 20.38
CA GLN A 315 16.24 3.02 20.48
C GLN A 315 17.53 2.28 20.87
N ARG A 316 17.45 1.27 21.74
CA ARG A 316 18.60 0.45 22.12
C ARG A 316 19.07 -0.44 20.96
N ALA A 317 18.14 -1.07 20.26
CA ALA A 317 18.45 -2.00 19.18
C ALA A 317 18.83 -1.29 17.86
N PHE A 318 18.22 -0.13 17.58
CA PHE A 318 18.39 0.63 16.34
C PHE A 318 18.55 2.14 16.63
N PRO A 319 19.71 2.60 17.13
CA PRO A 319 19.92 3.99 17.52
C PRO A 319 19.78 5.02 16.38
N GLN A 320 19.93 4.58 15.14
CA GLN A 320 19.80 5.40 13.93
C GLN A 320 18.49 5.14 13.18
N SER A 321 17.53 4.46 13.80
CA SER A 321 16.26 4.13 13.18
C SER A 321 15.52 5.39 12.73
N VAL A 322 15.00 5.35 11.51
CA VAL A 322 14.19 6.42 10.94
C VAL A 322 12.84 6.58 11.65
N TYR A 323 12.43 5.60 12.46
CA TYR A 323 11.16 5.60 13.19
C TYR A 323 11.23 6.31 14.54
N LEU A 324 12.42 6.55 15.11
CA LEU A 324 12.56 7.11 16.47
C LEU A 324 11.83 8.44 16.66
N GLY A 325 11.87 9.32 15.66
CA GLY A 325 11.16 10.60 15.72
C GLY A 325 9.64 10.43 15.79
N ARG A 326 9.09 9.55 14.95
CA ARG A 326 7.64 9.26 14.90
C ARG A 326 7.18 8.51 16.15
N ALA A 327 7.97 7.57 16.64
CA ALA A 327 7.68 6.81 17.85
C ALA A 327 7.63 7.68 19.11
N ARG A 328 8.54 8.65 19.25
CA ARG A 328 8.49 9.63 20.35
C ARG A 328 7.21 10.46 20.32
N ALA A 329 6.78 10.88 19.14
CA ALA A 329 5.55 11.67 19.01
C ALA A 329 4.32 10.87 19.47
N LEU A 330 4.22 9.59 19.10
CA LEU A 330 3.12 8.71 19.51
C LEU A 330 3.08 8.43 21.01
N THR A 331 4.25 8.28 21.66
CA THR A 331 4.29 7.99 23.10
C THR A 331 3.97 9.20 23.97
N LEU A 332 4.22 10.42 23.47
CA LEU A 332 4.00 11.68 24.22
C LEU A 332 2.55 12.16 24.19
N THR A 333 1.76 11.77 23.19
CA THR A 333 0.35 12.18 23.08
C THR A 333 -0.55 11.57 24.15
N GLU A 334 -0.12 10.50 24.83
CA GLU A 334 -0.91 9.81 25.86
C GLU A 334 -0.61 10.29 27.29
N GLU A 335 0.40 11.14 27.48
CA GLU A 335 0.77 11.71 28.79
C GLU A 335 0.04 13.03 29.11
N SER A 336 -0.85 13.52 28.24
CA SER A 336 -1.67 14.69 28.55
C SER A 336 -2.96 14.28 29.29
N PRO A 337 -3.15 14.68 30.56
CA PRO A 337 -4.33 14.34 31.37
C PRO A 337 -5.61 15.04 30.91
#